data_AF-A0A9D2UVW7-F1
#
_entry.id   AF-A0A9D2UVW7-F1
#
_cell.length_a   1.000
_cell.length_b   1.000
_cell.length_c   1.000
_cell.angle_alpha   90.00
_cell.angle_beta   90.00
_cell.angle_gamma   90.00
#
_symmetry.space_group_name_H-M   'P 1'
#
loop_
_entity.id
_entity.type
_entity.pdbx_description
1 polymer ?
#
loop_
_entity_poly.entity_id
_entity_poly.type
_entity_poly.pdbx_seq_one_letter_code
_entity_poly.pdbx_strand_id
1 'polypeptide(L)'
;LVAATTDVEVTEETGEATIIQSRHRIPEQPLTEDQILVLQVPTPEPLRDFEPSEAKTRVLHAEADYTGAWLGLFDQIVKFGATTTGADHPCLVNERYVMAPSPIPRFDTLKLNDADNLTILGAGREKKIYAVPPHTHVEPLDFEDYPFRVESFEGRACRLCGATDVYLDEFVDEVTGSTVYQCNDTAWCAKRRAEKGGE
;
A
#
# COMPACT_ATOMS: atom_id res chain seq x y z
N LEU A 1 -21.97 -2.78 -7.03
CA LEU A 1 -22.82 -2.20 -5.96
C LEU A 1 -22.92 -0.69 -6.10
N VAL A 2 -21.81 0.06 -6.00
CA VAL A 2 -21.79 1.53 -6.16
C VAL A 2 -22.53 1.96 -7.43
N ALA A 3 -22.05 1.58 -8.62
CA ALA A 3 -22.71 1.88 -9.89
C ALA A 3 -24.15 1.34 -10.04
N ALA A 4 -24.56 0.36 -9.24
CA ALA A 4 -25.94 -0.15 -9.25
C ALA A 4 -26.88 0.67 -8.35
N THR A 5 -26.31 1.48 -7.44
CA THR A 5 -27.03 2.29 -6.45
C THR A 5 -26.82 3.79 -6.65
N THR A 6 -25.95 4.16 -7.59
CA THR A 6 -25.59 5.53 -7.93
C THR A 6 -25.47 5.65 -9.45
N ASP A 7 -25.86 6.77 -10.03
CA ASP A 7 -25.71 7.04 -11.47
C ASP A 7 -24.30 7.59 -11.81
N VAL A 8 -23.26 7.03 -11.17
CA VAL A 8 -21.87 7.49 -11.35
C VAL A 8 -21.23 6.79 -12.54
N GLU A 9 -20.44 7.54 -13.30
CA GLU A 9 -19.60 6.97 -14.35
C GLU A 9 -18.47 6.13 -13.74
N VAL A 10 -18.07 5.06 -14.44
CA VAL A 10 -16.97 4.18 -14.03
C VAL A 10 -15.91 4.19 -15.12
N THR A 11 -14.65 4.18 -14.71
CA THR A 11 -13.49 4.10 -15.60
C THR A 11 -12.50 3.09 -15.03
N GLU A 12 -11.76 2.43 -15.92
CA GLU A 12 -10.60 1.61 -15.56
C GLU A 12 -9.31 2.42 -15.62
N GLU A 13 -9.34 3.64 -16.18
CA GLU A 13 -8.18 4.49 -16.33
C GLU A 13 -7.92 5.32 -15.07
N THR A 14 -6.79 5.08 -14.41
CA THR A 14 -6.40 5.80 -13.18
C THR A 14 -6.41 7.31 -13.38
N GLY A 15 -6.05 7.82 -14.55
CA GLY A 15 -5.99 9.27 -14.82
C GLY A 15 -7.36 9.95 -14.96
N GLU A 16 -8.42 9.19 -15.22
CA GLU A 16 -9.78 9.74 -15.40
C GLU A 16 -10.62 9.62 -14.13
N ALA A 17 -10.21 8.77 -13.18
CA ALA A 17 -10.95 8.53 -11.95
C ALA A 17 -10.86 9.73 -11.00
N THR A 18 -11.98 10.13 -10.38
CA THR A 18 -11.98 11.13 -9.29
C THR A 18 -11.95 10.47 -7.91
N ILE A 19 -12.51 9.26 -7.80
CA ILE A 19 -12.46 8.43 -6.59
C ILE A 19 -11.96 7.04 -6.98
N ILE A 20 -10.88 6.61 -6.33
CA ILE A 20 -10.26 5.31 -6.54
C ILE A 20 -10.44 4.50 -5.26
N GLN A 21 -11.37 3.53 -5.27
CA GLN A 21 -11.49 2.58 -4.18
C GLN A 21 -10.64 1.35 -4.46
N SER A 22 -9.61 1.11 -3.65
CA SER A 22 -8.65 0.04 -3.84
C SER A 22 -8.54 -0.88 -2.64
N ARG A 23 -8.10 -2.12 -2.92
CA ARG A 23 -7.77 -3.14 -1.93
C ARG A 23 -6.37 -3.68 -2.26
N HIS A 24 -5.46 -3.55 -1.30
CA HIS A 24 -4.09 -4.09 -1.33
C HIS A 24 -3.12 -3.43 -2.32
N ARG A 25 -3.52 -2.39 -3.07
CA ARG A 25 -2.63 -1.71 -4.01
C ARG A 25 -2.85 -0.21 -4.04
N ILE A 26 -1.80 0.53 -4.35
CA ILE A 26 -1.88 1.91 -4.84
C ILE A 26 -1.51 1.88 -6.34
N PRO A 27 -2.26 2.55 -7.22
CA PRO A 27 -1.96 2.57 -8.66
C PRO A 27 -0.50 2.92 -8.95
N GLU A 28 0.03 2.43 -10.07
CA GLU A 28 1.39 2.78 -10.51
C GLU A 28 1.46 4.20 -11.07
N GLN A 29 0.36 4.67 -11.66
CA GLN A 29 0.24 6.06 -12.09
C GLN A 29 0.12 6.97 -10.85
N PRO A 30 0.97 8.01 -10.72
CA PRO A 30 0.83 9.01 -9.67
C PRO A 30 -0.55 9.66 -9.70
N LEU A 31 -1.13 9.84 -8.51
CA LEU A 31 -2.44 10.46 -8.34
C LEU A 31 -2.31 11.98 -8.22
N THR A 32 -3.35 12.72 -8.60
CA THR A 32 -3.38 14.19 -8.58
C THR A 32 -4.21 14.74 -7.42
N GLU A 33 -4.14 16.06 -7.22
CA GLU A 33 -4.87 16.79 -6.16
C GLU A 33 -6.40 16.63 -6.23
N ASP A 34 -6.94 16.39 -7.42
CA ASP A 34 -8.38 16.22 -7.65
C ASP A 34 -8.87 14.80 -7.34
N GLN A 35 -7.96 13.87 -7.03
CA GLN A 35 -8.26 12.46 -6.83
C GLN A 35 -8.30 12.09 -5.35
N ILE A 36 -9.21 11.18 -4.99
CA ILE A 36 -9.31 10.60 -3.66
C ILE A 36 -9.04 9.10 -3.73
N LEU A 37 -8.01 8.64 -3.04
CA LEU A 37 -7.71 7.22 -2.85
C LEU A 37 -8.41 6.70 -1.59
N VAL A 38 -9.21 5.64 -1.72
CA VAL A 38 -9.91 4.99 -0.60
C VAL A 38 -9.37 3.57 -0.44
N LEU A 39 -8.59 3.33 0.61
CA LEU A 39 -7.99 2.03 0.93
C LEU A 39 -8.84 1.25 1.93
N GLN A 40 -9.10 -0.03 1.61
CA GLN A 40 -9.79 -0.96 2.50
C GLN A 40 -8.84 -1.54 3.55
N VAL A 41 -9.22 -1.42 4.82
CA VAL A 41 -8.38 -1.83 5.95
C VAL A 41 -9.05 -2.96 6.75
N PRO A 42 -8.42 -4.14 6.89
CA PRO A 42 -8.93 -5.21 7.74
C PRO A 42 -8.61 -4.98 9.22
N THR A 43 -7.39 -4.50 9.53
CA THR A 43 -6.87 -4.26 10.88
C THR A 43 -6.27 -2.85 10.92
N PRO A 44 -6.97 -1.85 11.50
CA PRO A 44 -6.54 -0.45 11.49
C PRO A 44 -5.58 -0.08 12.61
N GLU A 45 -5.34 -0.99 13.56
CA GLU A 45 -4.58 -0.75 14.77
C GLU A 45 -3.16 -1.32 14.59
N PRO A 46 -2.13 -0.49 14.35
CA PRO A 46 -0.76 -0.97 14.10
C PRO A 46 -0.14 -1.63 15.34
N LEU A 47 -0.67 -1.39 16.54
CA LEU A 47 -0.19 -2.01 17.77
C LEU A 47 -0.94 -3.30 18.13
N ARG A 48 -1.83 -3.80 17.27
CA ARG A 48 -2.76 -4.89 17.64
C ARG A 48 -2.06 -6.17 18.05
N ASP A 49 -0.93 -6.49 17.43
CA ASP A 49 -0.14 -7.69 17.75
C ASP A 49 0.59 -7.56 19.10
N PHE A 50 0.88 -6.32 19.51
CA PHE A 50 1.52 -6.02 20.80
C PHE A 50 0.48 -5.91 21.94
N GLU A 51 -0.62 -5.20 21.70
CA GLU A 51 -1.68 -4.99 22.69
C GLU A 51 -3.07 -5.25 22.07
N PRO A 52 -3.75 -6.35 22.45
CA PRO A 52 -5.06 -6.70 21.91
C PRO A 52 -6.20 -5.81 22.40
N SER A 53 -6.02 -5.05 23.49
CA SER A 53 -7.06 -4.17 24.04
C SER A 53 -7.09 -2.82 23.34
N GLU A 54 -8.18 -2.54 22.61
CA GLU A 54 -8.46 -1.22 22.02
C GLU A 54 -8.44 -0.08 23.04
N ALA A 55 -8.94 -0.33 24.26
CA ALA A 55 -8.94 0.69 25.31
C ALA A 55 -7.52 1.12 25.68
N LYS A 56 -6.56 0.19 25.68
CA LYS A 56 -5.16 0.47 25.96
C LYS A 56 -4.44 1.05 24.75
N THR A 57 -4.64 0.53 23.54
CA THR A 57 -3.99 1.09 22.34
C THR A 57 -4.37 2.55 22.12
N ARG A 58 -5.62 2.94 22.44
CA ARG A 58 -6.02 4.36 22.45
C ARG A 58 -5.20 5.23 23.41
N VAL A 59 -4.85 4.71 24.59
CA VAL A 59 -3.98 5.42 25.55
C VAL A 59 -2.56 5.52 24.98
N LEU A 60 -2.02 4.43 24.43
CA LEU A 60 -0.70 4.42 23.78
C LEU A 60 -0.61 5.46 22.64
N HIS A 61 -1.62 5.51 21.77
CA HIS A 61 -1.70 6.55 20.73
C HIS A 61 -1.77 7.97 21.31
N ALA A 62 -2.56 8.18 22.36
CA ALA A 62 -2.68 9.49 23.02
C ALA A 62 -1.35 9.94 23.64
N GLU A 63 -0.60 9.02 24.22
CA GLU A 63 0.69 9.27 24.88
C GLU A 63 1.90 9.25 23.93
N ALA A 64 1.69 8.93 22.65
CA ALA A 64 2.77 8.73 21.67
C ALA A 64 3.69 7.52 21.98
N ASP A 65 3.21 6.57 22.78
CA ASP A 65 3.99 5.38 23.09
C ASP A 65 3.82 4.33 21.98
N TYR A 66 4.76 4.35 21.04
CA TYR A 66 4.83 3.39 19.93
C TYR A 66 5.94 2.35 20.11
N THR A 67 6.43 2.17 21.33
CA THR A 67 7.48 1.19 21.65
C THR A 67 7.10 -0.21 21.17
N GLY A 68 5.82 -0.57 21.25
CA GLY A 68 5.31 -1.85 20.76
C GLY A 68 5.52 -2.10 19.25
N ALA A 69 5.38 -1.07 18.41
CA ALA A 69 5.62 -1.19 16.97
C ALA A 69 7.10 -1.46 16.68
N TRP A 70 7.99 -0.70 17.34
CA TRP A 70 9.43 -0.88 17.24
C TRP A 70 9.89 -2.25 17.73
N LEU A 71 9.39 -2.69 18.89
CA LEU A 71 9.67 -4.02 19.43
C LEU A 71 9.22 -5.12 18.47
N GLY A 72 8.06 -4.99 17.84
CA GLY A 72 7.57 -5.93 16.84
C GLY A 72 8.53 -6.07 15.65
N LEU A 73 9.05 -4.97 15.12
CA LEU A 73 10.03 -4.98 14.04
C LEU A 73 11.38 -5.57 14.49
N PHE A 74 11.84 -5.20 15.68
CA PHE A 74 13.09 -5.71 16.23
C PHE A 74 13.04 -7.24 16.42
N ASP A 75 11.92 -7.76 16.92
CA ASP A 75 11.68 -9.19 17.09
C ASP A 75 11.80 -9.96 15.77
N GLN A 76 11.29 -9.39 14.67
CA GLN A 76 11.43 -9.98 13.33
C GLN A 76 12.89 -10.00 12.88
N ILE A 77 13.61 -8.89 13.07
CA ILE A 77 15.03 -8.78 12.70
C ILE A 77 15.86 -9.82 13.47
N VAL A 78 15.64 -9.97 14.77
CA VAL A 78 16.35 -10.97 15.59
C VAL A 78 16.04 -12.40 15.13
N LYS A 79 14.79 -12.70 14.75
CA LYS A 79 14.37 -14.05 14.36
C LYS A 79 14.77 -14.41 12.93
N PHE A 80 14.74 -13.45 12.00
CA PHE A 80 14.82 -13.71 10.56
C PHE A 80 15.95 -12.95 9.86
N GLY A 81 16.69 -12.09 10.56
CA GLY A 81 17.77 -11.27 10.01
C GLY A 81 17.29 -10.05 9.19
N ALA A 82 15.97 -9.85 9.08
CA ALA A 82 15.35 -8.75 8.36
C ALA A 82 13.92 -8.52 8.88
N THR A 83 13.35 -7.36 8.56
CA THR A 83 11.91 -7.15 8.71
C THR A 83 11.17 -8.03 7.71
N THR A 84 10.24 -8.85 8.22
CA THR A 84 9.47 -9.83 7.44
C THR A 84 8.06 -9.36 7.13
N THR A 85 7.69 -8.16 7.56
CA THR A 85 6.40 -7.55 7.23
C THR A 85 6.32 -7.36 5.71
N GLY A 86 5.49 -8.18 5.03
CA GLY A 86 5.33 -8.10 3.57
C GLY A 86 4.32 -7.03 3.15
N ALA A 87 3.14 -7.04 3.76
CA ALA A 87 2.09 -6.04 3.56
C ALA A 87 1.72 -5.41 4.90
N ASP A 88 1.11 -4.21 4.87
CA ASP A 88 0.70 -3.47 6.07
C ASP A 88 1.89 -3.07 6.99
N HIS A 89 3.02 -2.71 6.38
CA HIS A 89 4.19 -2.27 7.15
C HIS A 89 3.91 -0.92 7.84
N PRO A 90 4.09 -0.80 9.17
CA PRO A 90 3.69 0.40 9.91
C PRO A 90 4.50 1.62 9.49
N CYS A 91 3.85 2.78 9.46
CA CYS A 91 4.46 4.05 9.06
C CYS A 91 4.22 5.13 10.10
N LEU A 92 5.18 6.04 10.28
CA LEU A 92 5.02 7.29 11.01
C LEU A 92 4.43 8.35 10.07
N VAL A 93 3.25 8.85 10.42
CA VAL A 93 2.52 9.87 9.66
C VAL A 93 2.62 11.20 10.40
N ASN A 94 3.01 12.23 9.65
CA ASN A 94 3.16 13.60 10.12
C ASN A 94 3.97 13.68 11.43
N GLU A 95 5.06 12.91 11.49
CA GLU A 95 6.00 12.82 12.62
C GLU A 95 5.34 12.50 13.98
N ARG A 96 4.10 11.99 13.98
CA ARG A 96 3.35 11.82 15.22
C ARG A 96 2.60 10.51 15.36
N TYR A 97 1.83 10.09 14.37
CA TYR A 97 1.00 8.90 14.51
C TYR A 97 1.63 7.73 13.79
N VAL A 98 1.89 6.63 14.49
CA VAL A 98 2.11 5.35 13.81
C VAL A 98 0.77 4.87 13.25
N MET A 99 0.78 4.46 11.98
CA MET A 99 -0.39 4.09 11.20
C MET A 99 -0.16 2.76 10.50
N ALA A 100 -1.22 1.94 10.43
CA ALA A 100 -1.30 0.79 9.51
C ALA A 100 -1.76 1.29 8.13
N PRO A 101 -0.93 1.20 7.06
CA PRO A 101 -1.24 1.76 5.74
C PRO A 101 -2.23 0.90 4.93
N SER A 102 -2.93 -0.05 5.56
CA SER A 102 -3.68 -1.12 4.93
C SER A 102 -2.75 -2.21 4.36
N PRO A 103 -3.26 -3.38 3.95
CA PRO A 103 -2.44 -4.47 3.45
C PRO A 103 -1.97 -4.23 2.00
N ILE A 104 -1.46 -3.03 1.74
CA ILE A 104 -0.63 -2.71 0.58
C ILE A 104 0.77 -3.29 0.78
N PRO A 105 1.46 -3.70 -0.30
CA PRO A 105 2.85 -4.12 -0.22
C PRO A 105 3.75 -2.95 0.20
N ARG A 106 4.91 -3.26 0.78
CA ARG A 106 5.93 -2.25 1.12
C ARG A 106 6.31 -1.37 -0.07
N PHE A 107 6.34 -1.95 -1.26
CA PHE A 107 6.52 -1.24 -2.53
C PHE A 107 5.60 -0.02 -2.67
N ASP A 108 4.32 -0.16 -2.32
CA ASP A 108 3.33 0.90 -2.46
C ASP A 108 3.34 1.87 -1.27
N THR A 109 3.83 1.46 -0.09
CA THR A 109 3.87 2.31 1.10
C THR A 109 4.56 3.65 0.86
N LEU A 110 5.63 3.66 0.06
CA LEU A 110 6.37 4.87 -0.26
C LEU A 110 5.56 5.88 -1.08
N LYS A 111 4.52 5.44 -1.81
CA LYS A 111 3.63 6.31 -2.59
C LYS A 111 2.70 7.15 -1.72
N LEU A 112 2.60 6.87 -0.42
CA LEU A 112 1.84 7.67 0.53
C LEU A 112 2.59 8.93 0.99
N ASN A 113 3.91 8.96 0.85
CA ASN A 113 4.72 10.08 1.31
C ASN A 113 4.62 11.26 0.34
N ASP A 114 4.27 12.43 0.88
CA ASP A 114 4.18 13.69 0.11
C ASP A 114 3.33 13.57 -1.18
N ALA A 115 2.29 12.73 -1.13
CA ALA A 115 1.39 12.53 -2.25
C ALA A 115 0.50 13.76 -2.49
N ASP A 116 0.18 14.07 -3.75
CA ASP A 116 -0.70 15.18 -4.12
C ASP A 116 -2.17 14.91 -3.74
N ASN A 117 -2.56 13.63 -3.65
CA ASN A 117 -3.95 13.22 -3.47
C ASN A 117 -4.33 13.03 -1.98
N LEU A 118 -5.63 13.12 -1.68
CA LEU A 118 -6.15 12.70 -0.37
C LEU A 118 -6.22 11.17 -0.31
N THR A 119 -5.70 10.57 0.77
CA THR A 119 -5.87 9.13 1.04
C THR A 119 -6.76 8.91 2.27
N ILE A 120 -7.84 8.15 2.10
CA ILE A 120 -8.77 7.75 3.15
C ILE A 120 -8.64 6.25 3.39
N LEU A 121 -8.52 5.84 4.65
CA LEU A 121 -8.38 4.45 5.06
C LEU A 121 -9.61 4.05 5.87
N GLY A 122 -10.32 3.02 5.40
CA GLY A 122 -11.61 2.60 5.95
C GLY A 122 -11.58 1.18 6.50
N ALA A 123 -11.77 1.03 7.81
CA ALA A 123 -11.90 -0.25 8.49
C ALA A 123 -13.34 -0.49 8.95
N GLY A 124 -14.18 -1.02 8.06
CA GLY A 124 -15.62 -1.18 8.31
C GLY A 124 -15.95 -2.09 9.49
N ARG A 125 -15.26 -3.23 9.63
CA ARG A 125 -15.50 -4.20 10.73
C ARG A 125 -15.06 -3.65 12.09
N GLU A 126 -13.99 -2.86 12.10
CA GLU A 126 -13.37 -2.28 13.30
C GLU A 126 -13.88 -0.87 13.62
N LYS A 127 -14.79 -0.32 12.78
CA LYS A 127 -15.43 0.99 12.94
C LYS A 127 -14.44 2.15 13.07
N LYS A 128 -13.35 2.13 12.29
CA LYS A 128 -12.36 3.22 12.23
C LYS A 128 -12.27 3.79 10.82
N ILE A 129 -12.09 5.11 10.75
CA ILE A 129 -11.73 5.84 9.53
C ILE A 129 -10.56 6.76 9.92
N TYR A 130 -9.54 6.82 9.07
CA TYR A 130 -8.40 7.71 9.22
C TYR A 130 -7.93 8.15 7.83
N ALA A 131 -7.08 9.17 7.78
CA ALA A 131 -6.69 9.79 6.53
C ALA A 131 -5.24 10.28 6.56
N VAL A 132 -4.63 10.30 5.38
CA VAL A 132 -3.38 11.00 5.08
C VAL A 132 -3.75 12.14 4.13
N PRO A 133 -3.74 13.40 4.59
CA PRO A 133 -3.95 14.56 3.72
C PRO A 133 -2.87 14.66 2.63
N PRO A 134 -3.13 15.39 1.53
CA PRO A 134 -2.09 15.78 0.58
C PRO A 134 -0.87 16.39 1.26
N HIS A 135 0.31 16.18 0.69
CA HIS A 135 1.59 16.74 1.15
C HIS A 135 1.92 16.45 2.61
N THR A 136 1.56 15.24 3.07
CA THR A 136 1.88 14.77 4.42
C THR A 136 3.11 13.90 4.40
N HIS A 137 4.04 14.15 5.32
CA HIS A 137 5.19 13.28 5.52
C HIS A 137 4.73 11.90 6.05
N VAL A 138 5.08 10.84 5.32
CA VAL A 138 4.80 9.45 5.68
C VAL A 138 6.07 8.63 5.52
N GLU A 139 6.55 8.06 6.61
CA GLU A 139 7.80 7.31 6.62
C GLU A 139 7.58 5.90 7.18
N PRO A 140 7.93 4.83 6.44
CA PRO A 140 7.91 3.48 6.99
C PRO A 140 8.82 3.37 8.22
N LEU A 141 8.38 2.68 9.26
CA LEU A 141 9.23 2.47 10.44
C LEU A 141 10.41 1.54 10.10
N ASP A 142 11.63 1.98 10.39
CA ASP A 142 12.85 1.21 10.20
C ASP A 142 13.95 1.58 11.21
N PHE A 143 15.06 0.84 11.19
CA PHE A 143 16.21 1.15 12.04
C PHE A 143 17.38 1.62 11.18
N GLU A 144 18.25 2.46 11.72
CA GLU A 144 19.46 2.93 11.03
C GLU A 144 20.30 1.77 10.47
N ASP A 145 20.47 0.70 11.26
CA ASP A 145 21.20 -0.51 10.86
C ASP A 145 20.39 -1.46 9.96
N TYR A 146 19.06 -1.28 9.90
CA TYR A 146 18.12 -2.11 9.15
C TYR A 146 17.09 -1.24 8.42
N PRO A 147 17.51 -0.53 7.36
CA PRO A 147 16.65 0.41 6.66
C PRO A 147 15.50 -0.30 5.95
N PHE A 148 14.42 0.44 5.72
CA PHE A 148 13.24 -0.05 5.00
C PHE A 148 13.63 -0.54 3.59
N ARG A 149 13.10 -1.71 3.22
CA ARG A 149 13.31 -2.31 1.90
C ARG A 149 11.99 -2.73 1.30
N VAL A 150 11.82 -2.43 0.03
CA VAL A 150 10.68 -2.87 -0.78
C VAL A 150 10.96 -4.21 -1.43
N GLU A 151 9.92 -4.85 -1.94
CA GLU A 151 10.02 -6.03 -2.78
C GLU A 151 10.90 -5.72 -4.02
N SER A 152 11.87 -6.59 -4.30
CA SER A 152 12.73 -6.47 -5.49
C SER A 152 12.26 -7.41 -6.59
N PHE A 153 12.09 -6.83 -7.79
CA PHE A 153 11.79 -7.55 -9.02
C PHE A 153 12.99 -7.50 -9.99
N GLU A 154 14.21 -7.39 -9.47
CA GLU A 154 15.41 -7.27 -10.28
C GLU A 154 15.54 -8.40 -11.31
N GLY A 155 15.82 -8.04 -12.57
CA GLY A 155 15.89 -8.98 -13.69
C GLY A 155 14.54 -9.55 -14.13
N ARG A 156 13.42 -9.08 -13.56
CA ARG A 156 12.05 -9.45 -13.98
C ARG A 156 11.40 -8.30 -14.73
N ALA A 157 10.54 -8.64 -15.67
CA ALA A 157 9.76 -7.70 -16.45
C ALA A 157 8.37 -8.26 -16.68
N CYS A 158 7.38 -7.38 -16.78
CA CYS A 158 6.04 -7.77 -17.19
C CYS A 158 6.08 -8.40 -18.59
N ARG A 159 5.59 -9.64 -18.73
CA ARG A 159 5.53 -10.36 -20.01
C ARG A 159 4.66 -9.67 -21.08
N LEU A 160 3.73 -8.80 -20.66
CA LEU A 160 2.77 -8.15 -21.55
C LEU A 160 3.25 -6.76 -22.02
N CYS A 161 3.64 -5.90 -21.09
CA CYS A 161 4.02 -4.51 -21.39
C CYS A 161 5.52 -4.24 -21.23
N GLY A 162 6.30 -5.17 -20.69
CA GLY A 162 7.74 -5.03 -20.46
C GLY A 162 8.15 -4.05 -19.37
N ALA A 163 7.24 -3.63 -18.48
CA ALA A 163 7.58 -2.79 -17.33
C ALA A 163 8.43 -3.55 -16.31
N THR A 164 9.39 -2.87 -15.69
CA THR A 164 10.37 -3.43 -14.73
C THR A 164 10.37 -2.69 -13.39
N ASP A 165 9.70 -1.55 -13.32
CA ASP A 165 9.67 -0.56 -12.25
C ASP A 165 8.30 -0.51 -11.54
N VAL A 166 7.62 -1.65 -11.50
CA VAL A 166 6.24 -1.80 -11.01
C VAL A 166 6.10 -3.04 -10.17
N TYR A 167 5.03 -3.13 -9.39
CA TYR A 167 4.74 -4.34 -8.67
C TYR A 167 4.28 -5.45 -9.62
N LEU A 168 4.95 -6.60 -9.58
CA LEU A 168 4.69 -7.74 -10.45
C LEU A 168 4.04 -8.88 -9.68
N ASP A 169 2.99 -9.45 -10.26
CA ASP A 169 2.47 -10.75 -9.87
C ASP A 169 3.29 -11.86 -10.53
N GLU A 170 3.52 -12.92 -9.76
CA GLU A 170 4.15 -14.14 -10.21
C GLU A 170 3.09 -15.19 -10.58
N PHE A 171 3.15 -15.69 -11.82
CA PHE A 171 2.28 -16.75 -12.31
C PHE A 171 3.12 -17.94 -12.76
N VAL A 172 2.55 -19.15 -12.65
CA VAL A 172 3.12 -20.34 -13.27
C VAL A 172 2.38 -20.58 -14.58
N ASP A 173 3.11 -20.60 -15.69
CA ASP A 173 2.57 -20.93 -16.99
C ASP A 173 2.22 -22.43 -17.03
N GLU A 174 0.93 -22.74 -17.18
CA GLU A 174 0.44 -24.13 -17.10
C GLU A 174 0.97 -25.05 -18.22
N VAL A 175 1.39 -24.47 -19.35
CA VAL A 175 1.86 -25.23 -20.53
C VAL A 175 3.35 -25.53 -20.42
N THR A 176 4.13 -24.52 -20.07
CA THR A 176 5.60 -24.61 -20.01
C THR A 176 6.14 -24.94 -18.63
N GLY A 177 5.32 -24.79 -17.58
CA GLY A 177 5.73 -24.88 -16.18
C GLY A 177 6.66 -23.75 -15.74
N SER A 178 6.87 -22.73 -16.58
CA SER A 178 7.78 -21.63 -16.30
C SER A 178 7.13 -20.53 -15.46
N THR A 179 7.91 -19.91 -14.59
CA THR A 179 7.48 -18.73 -13.84
C THR A 179 7.47 -17.51 -14.76
N VAL A 180 6.34 -16.82 -14.84
CA VAL A 180 6.16 -15.59 -15.61
C VAL A 180 5.68 -14.46 -14.71
N TYR A 181 6.10 -13.23 -15.04
CA TYR A 181 5.76 -12.05 -14.27
C TYR A 181 4.87 -11.11 -15.08
N GLN A 182 3.92 -10.47 -14.43
CA GLN A 182 2.99 -9.54 -15.06
C GLN A 182 2.66 -8.40 -14.10
N CYS A 183 2.44 -7.19 -14.63
CA CYS A 183 1.97 -6.06 -13.81
C CYS A 183 0.71 -6.46 -13.04
N ASN A 184 0.73 -6.21 -11.74
CA ASN A 184 -0.46 -6.36 -10.90
C ASN A 184 -1.48 -5.24 -11.20
N ASP A 185 -1.00 -4.01 -11.47
CA ASP A 185 -1.85 -2.93 -11.98
C ASP A 185 -2.14 -3.14 -13.48
N THR A 186 -3.36 -3.59 -13.78
CA THR A 186 -3.80 -3.88 -15.13
C THR A 186 -4.07 -2.62 -15.95
N ALA A 187 -4.51 -1.53 -15.33
CA ALA A 187 -4.77 -0.26 -16.00
C ALA A 187 -3.45 0.33 -16.51
N TRP A 188 -2.43 0.36 -15.65
CA TRP A 188 -1.07 0.74 -16.04
C TRP A 188 -0.50 -0.13 -17.16
N CYS A 189 -0.70 -1.45 -17.05
CA CYS A 189 -0.26 -2.40 -18.07
C CYS A 189 -0.94 -2.14 -19.43
N ALA A 190 -2.25 -1.92 -19.43
CA ALA A 190 -3.04 -1.64 -20.64
C ALA A 190 -2.59 -0.34 -21.31
N LYS A 191 -2.43 0.74 -20.52
CA LYS A 191 -1.93 2.03 -21.00
C LYS A 191 -0.58 1.90 -21.71
N ARG A 192 0.40 1.25 -21.07
CA ARG A 192 1.74 1.02 -21.65
C ARG A 192 1.71 0.16 -22.91
N ARG A 193 0.77 -0.79 -23.01
CA ARG A 193 0.60 -1.61 -24.23
C ARG A 193 0.01 -0.80 -25.37
N ALA A 194 -0.94 0.10 -25.09
CA ALA A 194 -1.50 1.00 -26.07
C ALA A 194 -0.42 1.95 -26.62
N GLU A 195 0.43 2.50 -25.74
CA GLU A 195 1.56 3.35 -26.13
C GLU A 195 2.58 2.60 -27.01
N LYS A 196 2.88 1.33 -26.69
CA LYS A 196 3.80 0.49 -27.50
C LYS A 196 3.22 -0.02 -28.81
N GLY A 197 1.90 -0.19 -28.89
CA GLY A 197 1.21 -0.65 -30.10
C GLY A 197 0.93 0.44 -31.13
N GLY A 198 1.29 1.70 -30.81
CA GLY A 198 1.15 2.86 -31.68
C GLY A 198 2.38 3.19 -32.54
N GLU A 199 3.42 2.34 -32.54
CA GLU A 199 4.58 2.41 -33.45
C GLU A 199 4.45 1.45 -34.64
#